data_AF-A0A9Q3WQ31-F1
#
_entry.id   AF-A0A9Q3WQ31-F1
#
_cell.length_a   1.000
_cell.length_b   1.000
_cell.length_c   1.000
_cell.angle_alpha   90.00
_cell.angle_beta   90.00
_cell.angle_gamma   90.00
#
_symmetry.space_group_name_H-M   'P 1'
#
loop_
_entity.id
_entity.type
_entity.pdbx_description
1 polymer ?
#
loop_
_entity_poly.entity_id
_entity_poly.type
_entity_poly.pdbx_seq_one_letter_code
_entity_poly.pdbx_strand_id
1 'polypeptide(L)'
;MEPKRITRSYRGYPEEAQTSYAADAKKMAKDGWYPISERYEPGTWGCLAFTVALLLCFILVGILIFFYLIIVKPRGTLYVTYEARAVSHISVDTQPGRGEKICPDCAETIKEKAKVCRYCGYRFN
;
A
#
# COMPACT_ATOMS: atom_id res chain seq x y z
N MET A 1 7.51 -8.43 14.92
CA MET A 1 7.18 -7.02 14.66
C MET A 1 6.02 -7.03 13.67
N GLU A 2 4.78 -6.78 14.10
CA GLU A 2 3.67 -6.67 13.14
C GLU A 2 3.79 -5.34 12.38
N PRO A 3 3.67 -5.34 11.04
CA PRO A 3 3.67 -4.10 10.29
C PRO A 3 2.46 -3.25 10.69
N LYS A 4 2.69 -1.97 10.99
CA LYS A 4 1.61 -1.03 11.35
C LYS A 4 0.73 -0.81 10.12
N ARG A 5 -0.51 -1.29 10.16
CA ARG A 5 -1.50 -1.19 9.08
C ARG A 5 -2.67 -0.30 9.48
N ILE A 6 -3.15 0.53 8.56
CA ILE A 6 -4.36 1.35 8.72
C ILE A 6 -5.27 1.15 7.51
N THR A 7 -6.57 1.00 7.75
CA THR A 7 -7.56 0.88 6.68
C THR A 7 -8.32 2.19 6.56
N ARG A 8 -8.41 2.73 5.33
CA ARG A 8 -9.24 3.89 4.98
C ARG A 8 -10.41 3.46 4.11
N SER A 9 -11.53 4.13 4.26
CA SER A 9 -12.72 3.92 3.46
C SER A 9 -13.06 5.19 2.67
N TYR A 10 -13.34 5.02 1.38
CA TYR A 10 -13.74 6.09 0.47
C TYR A 10 -15.11 5.76 -0.11
N ARG A 11 -16.12 6.54 0.24
CA ARG A 11 -17.51 6.31 -0.18
C ARG A 11 -17.80 7.04 -1.49
N GLY A 12 -18.42 6.37 -2.44
CA GLY A 12 -18.75 6.98 -3.73
C GLY A 12 -19.06 5.96 -4.81
N TYR A 13 -19.30 6.46 -6.02
CA TYR A 13 -19.19 5.62 -7.22
C TYR A 13 -17.72 5.24 -7.46
N PRO A 14 -17.43 4.18 -8.23
CA PRO A 14 -16.06 3.71 -8.46
C PRO A 14 -15.09 4.84 -8.87
N GLU A 15 -15.49 5.69 -9.81
CA GLU A 15 -14.66 6.81 -10.28
C GLU A 15 -14.44 7.92 -9.24
N GLU A 16 -15.50 8.29 -8.51
CA GLU A 16 -15.44 9.30 -7.44
C GLU A 16 -14.56 8.82 -6.27
N ALA A 17 -14.73 7.55 -5.88
CA ALA A 17 -13.97 6.91 -4.82
C ALA A 17 -12.49 6.79 -5.20
N GLN A 18 -12.20 6.44 -6.46
CA GLN A 18 -10.83 6.35 -6.97
C GLN A 18 -10.15 7.73 -7.04
N THR A 19 -10.89 8.77 -7.42
CA THR A 19 -10.37 10.15 -7.43
C THR A 19 -10.03 10.63 -6.01
N SER A 20 -10.93 10.38 -5.06
CA SER A 20 -10.74 10.69 -3.64
C SER A 20 -9.54 9.94 -3.06
N TYR A 21 -9.43 8.64 -3.38
CA TYR A 21 -8.29 7.81 -3.05
C TYR A 21 -6.98 8.35 -3.63
N ALA A 22 -6.94 8.69 -4.92
CA ALA A 22 -5.72 9.17 -5.57
C ALA A 22 -5.21 10.49 -4.97
N ALA A 23 -6.12 11.37 -4.54
CA ALA A 23 -5.78 12.60 -3.84
C ALA A 23 -5.22 12.33 -2.43
N ASP A 24 -5.81 11.39 -1.69
CA ASP A 24 -5.37 11.05 -0.33
C ASP A 24 -4.08 10.23 -0.32
N ALA A 25 -3.93 9.28 -1.25
CA ALA A 25 -2.73 8.48 -1.43
C ALA A 25 -1.48 9.36 -1.65
N LYS A 26 -1.60 10.47 -2.40
CA LYS A 26 -0.51 11.44 -2.58
C LYS A 26 -0.10 12.13 -1.29
N LYS A 27 -1.03 12.38 -0.37
CA LYS A 27 -0.74 12.96 0.95
C LYS A 27 -0.11 11.92 1.87
N MET A 28 -0.72 10.74 1.93
CA MET A 28 -0.26 9.61 2.75
C MET A 28 1.14 9.11 2.34
N ALA A 29 1.48 9.19 1.06
CA ALA A 29 2.82 8.88 0.58
C ALA A 29 3.90 9.84 1.14
N LYS A 30 3.56 11.10 1.44
CA LYS A 30 4.49 12.04 2.11
C LYS A 30 4.76 11.63 3.56
N ASP A 31 3.79 10.99 4.19
CA ASP A 31 3.86 10.50 5.56
C ASP A 31 4.43 9.06 5.67
N GLY A 32 4.89 8.47 4.55
CA GLY A 32 5.49 7.13 4.51
C GLY A 32 4.50 5.96 4.50
N TRP A 33 3.23 6.21 4.18
CA TRP A 33 2.20 5.17 4.07
C TRP A 33 2.00 4.74 2.61
N TYR A 34 1.97 3.43 2.38
CA TYR A 34 1.82 2.83 1.06
C TYR A 34 0.60 1.90 1.01
N PRO A 35 -0.20 1.92 -0.06
CA PRO A 35 -1.34 1.03 -0.22
C PRO A 35 -0.87 -0.40 -0.53
N ILE A 36 -1.39 -1.40 0.20
CA ILE A 36 -1.09 -2.82 -0.01
C ILE A 36 -2.24 -3.60 -0.63
N SER A 37 -3.47 -3.13 -0.42
CA SER A 37 -4.66 -3.78 -0.94
C SER A 37 -5.78 -2.77 -1.14
N GLU A 38 -6.47 -2.92 -2.27
CA GLU A 38 -7.64 -2.12 -2.65
C GLU A 38 -8.80 -3.09 -2.85
N ARG A 39 -9.91 -2.84 -2.17
CA ARG A 39 -11.13 -3.64 -2.29
C ARG A 39 -12.34 -2.73 -2.39
N TYR A 40 -13.04 -2.80 -3.53
CA TYR A 40 -14.29 -2.08 -3.70
C TYR A 40 -15.47 -2.98 -3.34
N GLU A 41 -16.33 -2.50 -2.45
CA GLU A 41 -17.58 -3.17 -2.11
C GLU A 41 -18.74 -2.35 -2.68
N PRO A 42 -19.54 -2.90 -3.62
CA PRO A 42 -20.67 -2.20 -4.19
C PRO A 42 -21.72 -1.92 -3.10
N GLY A 43 -22.39 -0.78 -3.21
CA GLY A 43 -23.51 -0.47 -2.34
C GLY A 43 -24.64 -1.47 -2.55
N THR A 44 -25.29 -1.84 -1.46
CA THR A 44 -26.45 -2.74 -1.49
C THR A 44 -27.69 -1.99 -1.03
N TRP A 45 -28.80 -2.16 -1.74
CA TRP A 45 -30.10 -1.68 -1.29
C TRP A 45 -30.54 -2.50 -0.07
N GLY A 46 -30.93 -1.82 1.02
CA GLY A 46 -31.40 -2.49 2.22
C GLY A 46 -32.69 -3.28 1.96
N CYS A 47 -32.94 -4.31 2.79
CA CYS A 47 -34.16 -5.14 2.74
C CYS A 47 -35.45 -4.29 2.75
N LEU A 48 -35.43 -3.17 3.47
CA LEU A 48 -36.54 -2.22 3.55
C LEU A 48 -36.93 -1.62 2.18
N ALA A 49 -35.96 -1.39 1.28
CA ALA A 49 -36.25 -0.86 -0.05
C ALA A 49 -37.03 -1.88 -0.90
N PHE A 50 -36.72 -3.17 -0.73
CA PHE A 50 -37.42 -4.27 -1.40
C PHE A 50 -38.84 -4.46 -0.86
N THR A 51 -39.04 -4.42 0.45
CA THR A 51 -40.38 -4.59 1.04
C THR A 51 -41.31 -3.44 0.67
N VAL A 52 -40.80 -2.19 0.68
CA VAL A 52 -41.55 -1.01 0.25
C VAL A 52 -41.90 -1.10 -1.24
N ALA A 53 -40.95 -1.46 -2.10
CA ALA A 53 -41.20 -1.63 -3.53
C ALA A 53 -42.27 -2.71 -3.81
N LEU A 54 -42.23 -3.83 -3.07
CA LEU A 54 -43.19 -4.93 -3.20
C LEU A 54 -44.60 -4.51 -2.75
N LEU A 55 -44.71 -3.79 -1.63
CA LEU A 55 -45.99 -3.26 -1.14
C LEU A 55 -46.61 -2.27 -2.14
N LEU A 56 -45.81 -1.38 -2.71
CA LEU A 56 -46.24 -0.44 -3.75
C LEU A 56 -46.54 -1.11 -5.10
N CYS A 57 -46.09 -2.35 -5.33
CA CYS A 57 -46.26 -3.07 -6.59
C CYS A 57 -47.73 -3.34 -6.93
N PHE A 58 -48.60 -3.46 -5.91
CA PHE A 58 -50.05 -3.57 -6.08
C PHE A 58 -50.71 -2.37 -6.78
N ILE A 59 -50.00 -1.24 -6.91
CA ILE A 59 -50.52 0.01 -7.46
C ILE A 59 -49.98 0.28 -8.89
N LEU A 60 -49.33 -0.69 -9.57
CA LEU A 60 -48.53 -0.52 -10.80
C LEU A 60 -47.32 0.43 -10.64
N VAL A 61 -47.44 1.49 -9.84
CA VAL A 61 -46.38 2.45 -9.52
C VAL A 61 -45.16 1.77 -8.87
N GLY A 62 -45.37 0.76 -8.02
CA GLY A 62 -44.26 0.03 -7.41
C GLY A 62 -43.43 -0.79 -8.39
N ILE A 63 -44.00 -1.22 -9.53
CA ILE A 63 -43.22 -1.97 -10.53
C ILE A 63 -42.16 -1.07 -11.18
N LEU A 64 -42.48 0.20 -11.42
CA LEU A 64 -41.53 1.18 -11.95
C LEU A 64 -40.41 1.48 -10.95
N ILE A 65 -40.76 1.63 -9.66
CA ILE A 65 -39.78 1.82 -8.58
C ILE A 65 -38.89 0.58 -8.46
N PHE A 66 -39.46 -0.62 -8.60
CA PHE A 66 -38.71 -1.88 -8.54
C PHE A 66 -37.67 -1.99 -9.66
N PHE A 67 -38.05 -1.70 -10.91
CA PHE A 67 -37.10 -1.64 -12.02
C PHE A 67 -36.03 -0.56 -11.81
N TYR A 68 -36.40 0.61 -11.29
CA TYR A 68 -35.45 1.68 -10.97
C TYR A 68 -34.38 1.22 -9.98
N LEU A 69 -34.75 0.54 -8.89
CA LEU A 69 -33.80 0.06 -7.88
C LEU A 69 -32.87 -1.05 -8.41
N ILE A 70 -33.35 -1.85 -9.37
CA ILE A 70 -32.52 -2.88 -10.03
C ILE A 70 -31.52 -2.25 -11.00
N ILE A 71 -31.93 -1.21 -11.73
CA ILE A 71 -31.09 -0.53 -12.73
C ILE A 71 -30.06 0.39 -12.06
N VAL A 72 -30.46 1.15 -11.05
CA VAL A 72 -29.59 2.11 -10.36
C VAL A 72 -28.98 1.44 -9.13
N LYS A 73 -27.68 1.16 -9.16
CA LYS A 73 -26.94 0.69 -7.98
C LYS A 73 -26.62 1.86 -7.05
N PRO A 74 -26.72 1.67 -5.72
CA PRO A 74 -26.38 2.73 -4.77
C PRO A 74 -24.86 2.83 -4.62
N ARG A 75 -24.39 3.98 -4.11
CA ARG A 75 -22.96 4.26 -3.90
C ARG A 75 -22.31 3.20 -3.02
N GLY A 76 -21.18 2.66 -3.48
CA GLY A 76 -20.37 1.71 -2.74
C GLY A 76 -19.30 2.37 -1.89
N THR A 77 -18.40 1.54 -1.36
CA THR A 77 -17.25 1.99 -0.56
C THR A 77 -15.99 1.27 -1.02
N LEU A 78 -14.94 2.03 -1.31
CA LEU A 78 -13.60 1.54 -1.58
C LEU A 78 -12.83 1.47 -0.26
N TYR A 79 -12.37 0.28 0.11
CA TYR A 79 -11.50 0.05 1.24
C TYR A 79 -10.06 -0.06 0.75
N VAL A 80 -9.18 0.76 1.30
CA VAL A 80 -7.75 0.71 1.00
C VAL A 80 -7.00 0.49 2.30
N THR A 81 -6.21 -0.58 2.33
CA THR A 81 -5.31 -0.84 3.46
C THR A 81 -3.96 -0.25 3.14
N TYR A 82 -3.46 0.58 4.03
CA TYR A 82 -2.14 1.16 3.98
C TYR A 82 -1.25 0.47 5.00
N GLU A 83 -0.01 0.25 4.62
CA GLU A 83 1.07 -0.10 5.53
C GLU A 83 1.98 1.11 5.73
N ALA A 84 2.42 1.32 6.97
CA ALA A 84 3.54 2.21 7.20
C ALA A 84 4.79 1.50 6.70
N ARG A 85 5.24 1.86 5.51
CA ARG A 85 6.62 1.58 5.14
C ARG A 85 7.42 2.63 5.90
N ALA A 86 7.69 2.31 7.17
CA ALA A 86 8.93 2.81 7.75
C ALA A 86 9.96 2.50 6.67
N VAL A 87 10.57 3.53 6.12
CA VAL A 87 11.83 3.37 5.42
C VAL A 87 12.72 2.81 6.52
N SER A 88 12.63 1.50 6.76
CA SER A 88 13.82 0.74 6.99
C SER A 88 14.63 1.18 5.79
N HIS A 89 15.57 2.09 6.09
CA HIS A 89 16.90 1.88 5.61
C HIS A 89 17.08 0.37 5.74
N ILE A 90 16.76 -0.35 4.66
CA ILE A 90 17.52 -1.51 4.28
C ILE A 90 18.89 -0.86 4.34
N SER A 91 19.56 -1.09 5.45
CA SER A 91 21.00 -1.15 5.47
C SER A 91 21.29 -2.19 4.42
N VAL A 92 21.24 -1.76 3.15
CA VAL A 92 22.12 -2.24 2.13
C VAL A 92 23.42 -1.97 2.84
N ASP A 93 23.96 -3.03 3.42
CA ASP A 93 25.28 -3.04 3.99
C ASP A 93 26.23 -2.92 2.80
N THR A 94 26.16 -1.80 2.10
CA THR A 94 27.27 -1.19 1.41
C THR A 94 28.02 -0.45 2.51
N GLN A 95 28.60 -1.22 3.42
CA GLN A 95 29.82 -0.83 4.10
C GLN A 95 30.97 -1.21 3.16
N PRO A 96 31.51 -0.27 2.36
CA PRO A 96 32.93 -0.32 2.13
C PRO A 96 33.57 0.13 3.46
N GLY A 97 34.22 -0.78 4.17
CA GLY A 97 35.22 -0.37 5.16
C GLY A 97 34.75 -0.11 6.58
N ARG A 98 34.43 -1.19 7.30
CA ARG A 98 34.76 -1.27 8.73
C ARG A 98 35.42 -2.62 9.01
N GLY A 99 36.58 -2.84 8.39
CA GLY A 99 37.29 -4.11 8.49
C GLY A 99 38.19 -4.45 7.32
N GLU A 100 38.30 -3.57 6.32
CA GLU A 100 39.14 -3.75 5.14
C GLU A 100 39.95 -2.47 4.86
N LYS A 101 41.20 -2.64 4.43
CA LYS A 101 42.19 -1.62 4.08
C LYS A 101 42.80 -1.95 2.72
N ILE A 102 43.25 -0.94 1.99
CA ILE A 102 43.92 -1.13 0.70
C ILE A 102 45.42 -1.32 0.93
N CYS A 103 46.01 -2.32 0.26
CA CYS A 103 47.46 -2.51 0.28
C CYS A 103 48.18 -1.44 -0.55
N PRO A 104 49.17 -0.70 -0.02
CA PRO A 104 49.85 0.37 -0.75
C PRO A 104 50.73 -0.13 -1.90
N ASP A 105 51.12 -1.40 -1.87
CA ASP A 105 52.03 -2.00 -2.86
C ASP A 105 51.30 -2.60 -4.07
N CYS A 106 50.20 -3.34 -3.85
CA CYS A 106 49.46 -4.02 -4.92
C CYS A 106 48.02 -3.52 -5.12
N ALA A 107 47.59 -2.49 -4.39
CA ALA A 107 46.26 -1.88 -4.44
C ALA A 107 45.07 -2.84 -4.15
N GLU A 108 45.35 -4.04 -3.64
CA GLU A 108 44.31 -5.03 -3.35
C GLU A 108 43.59 -4.73 -2.02
N THR A 109 42.34 -5.19 -1.90
CA THR A 109 41.54 -5.03 -0.68
C THR A 109 41.87 -6.12 0.33
N ILE A 110 42.37 -5.74 1.50
CA ILE A 110 42.88 -6.66 2.54
C ILE A 110 42.12 -6.43 3.84
N LYS A 111 41.91 -7.47 4.64
CA LYS A 111 41.35 -7.33 6.00
C LYS A 111 42.20 -6.40 6.86
N GLU A 112 41.57 -5.50 7.61
CA GLU A 112 42.19 -4.46 8.43
C GLU A 112 43.22 -5.02 9.44
N LYS A 113 42.87 -6.15 10.08
CA LYS A 113 43.72 -6.86 11.04
C LYS A 113 44.91 -7.62 10.42
N ALA A 114 45.03 -7.66 9.09
CA ALA A 114 46.13 -8.35 8.44
C ALA A 114 47.44 -7.58 8.66
N LYS A 115 48.44 -8.26 9.25
CA LYS A 115 49.81 -7.74 9.38
C LYS A 115 50.62 -7.91 8.09
N VAL A 116 50.18 -8.79 7.19
CA VAL A 116 50.85 -9.09 5.92
C VAL A 116 49.81 -9.22 4.81
N CYS A 117 50.06 -8.60 3.67
CA CYS A 117 49.25 -8.76 2.47
C CYS A 117 49.41 -10.19 1.92
N ARG A 118 48.30 -10.89 1.71
CA ARG A 118 48.30 -12.25 1.14
C ARG A 118 48.80 -12.28 -0.31
N TYR A 119 48.65 -11.18 -1.04
CA TYR A 119 48.89 -11.11 -2.48
C TYR A 119 50.35 -10.76 -2.81
N CYS A 120 50.88 -9.67 -2.24
CA CYS A 120 52.26 -9.24 -2.50
C CYS A 120 53.24 -9.47 -1.34
N GLY A 121 52.76 -9.88 -0.16
CA GLY A 121 53.63 -10.07 1.01
C GLY A 121 54.02 -8.78 1.75
N TYR A 122 53.48 -7.62 1.36
CA TYR A 122 53.70 -6.35 2.05
C TYR A 122 53.35 -6.44 3.54
N ARG A 123 54.27 -6.02 4.42
CA ARG A 123 54.08 -6.06 5.88
C ARG A 123 53.55 -4.71 6.38
N PHE A 124 52.33 -4.74 6.91
CA PHE A 124 51.72 -3.64 7.66
C PHE A 124 52.24 -3.72 9.11
N ASN A 125 53.53 -3.41 9.30
CA ASN A 125 54.14 -3.29 10.63
C ASN A 125 53.80 -1.95 11.28
#